data_AF-A0A6B9P860-F1
#
_entry.id   AF-A0A6B9P860-F1
#
_cell.length_a   1.000
_cell.length_b   1.000
_cell.length_c   1.000
_cell.angle_alpha   90.00
_cell.angle_beta   90.00
_cell.angle_gamma   90.00
#
_symmetry.space_group_name_H-M   'P 1'
#
loop_
_entity.id
_entity.type
_entity.pdbx_description
1 polymer ?
#
loop_
_entity_poly.entity_id
_entity_poly.type
_entity_poly.pdbx_seq_one_letter_code
_entity_poly.pdbx_strand_id
1 'polypeptide(L)' 'MIFHKRILIAFLIVFILVPQTPRENQLVFTFNESGLFSNYFDATQTVKWLTLSTICLFFVNFFL' A
#
# COMPACT_ATOMS: atom_id res chain seq x y z
N MET A 1 10.82 -4.11 -27.48
CA MET A 1 11.75 -4.49 -26.39
C MET A 1 11.55 -3.68 -25.09
N ILE A 2 11.28 -2.37 -25.16
CA ILE A 2 11.09 -1.49 -23.97
C ILE A 2 9.87 -1.83 -23.12
N PHE A 3 8.73 -2.21 -23.72
CA PHE A 3 7.49 -2.53 -23.00
C PHE A 3 7.63 -3.73 -22.04
N HIS A 4 8.33 -4.78 -22.46
CA HIS A 4 8.56 -5.98 -21.63
C HIS A 4 9.45 -5.67 -20.42
N LYS A 5 10.46 -4.80 -20.61
CA LYS A 5 11.33 -4.34 -19.52
C LYS A 5 10.56 -3.50 -18.49
N ARG A 6 9.61 -2.67 -18.94
CA ARG A 6 8.74 -1.88 -18.05
C ARG A 6 7.83 -2.75 -17.18
N ILE A 7 7.25 -3.80 -17.75
CA ILE A 7 6.42 -4.77 -16.99
C ILE A 7 7.24 -5.48 -15.92
N LEU A 8 8.46 -5.92 -16.25
CA LEU A 8 9.33 -6.62 -15.31
C LEU A 8 9.77 -5.72 -14.15
N ILE A 9 10.07 -4.44 -14.44
CA ILE A 9 10.37 -3.43 -13.42
C ILE A 9 9.17 -3.20 -12.50
N ALA A 10 7.95 -3.13 -13.04
CA ALA A 10 6.75 -2.95 -12.21
C ALA A 10 6.50 -4.12 -11.27
N PHE A 11 6.64 -5.36 -11.75
CA PHE A 11 6.55 -6.54 -10.89
C PHE A 11 7.60 -6.50 -9.77
N LEU A 12 8.83 -6.10 -10.09
CA LEU A 12 9.90 -5.93 -9.09
C LEU A 12 9.52 -4.88 -8.03
N ILE A 13 8.95 -3.74 -8.44
CA ILE A 13 8.51 -2.67 -7.55
C ILE A 13 7.39 -3.15 -6.61
N VAL A 14 6.40 -3.90 -7.11
CA VAL A 14 5.35 -4.52 -6.27
C VAL A 14 5.99 -5.43 -5.22
N PHE A 15 6.87 -6.33 -5.64
CA PHE A 15 7.54 -7.27 -4.75
C PHE A 15 8.44 -6.60 -3.71
N ILE A 16 9.00 -5.44 -4.03
CA ILE A 16 9.83 -4.67 -3.11
C ILE A 16 8.99 -3.86 -2.12
N LEU A 17 7.85 -3.30 -2.55
CA LEU A 17 7.00 -2.44 -1.71
C LEU A 17 6.08 -3.22 -0.78
N VAL A 18 5.47 -4.32 -1.24
CA VAL A 18 4.50 -5.11 -0.46
C VAL A 18 5.04 -5.62 0.88
N PRO A 19 6.27 -6.17 1.00
CA PRO A 19 6.75 -6.70 2.27
C PRO A 19 7.25 -5.63 3.26
N GLN A 20 7.18 -4.34 2.94
CA GLN A 20 7.76 -3.28 3.79
C GLN A 20 6.91 -2.86 4.99
N THR A 21 5.91 -3.64 5.42
CA THR A 21 5.14 -3.27 6.62
C THR A 21 6.00 -3.41 7.88
N PRO A 22 6.32 -2.30 8.58
CA PRO A 22 7.00 -2.37 9.87
C PRO A 22 6.12 -3.12 10.89
N ARG A 23 6.76 -3.73 11.88
CA ARG A 23 6.11 -4.50 12.94
C ARG A 23 5.06 -3.68 13.71
N GLU A 24 5.27 -2.36 13.77
CA GLU A 24 4.33 -1.38 14.30
C GLU A 24 4.05 -0.33 13.22
N ASN A 25 2.79 -0.24 12.78
CA ASN A 25 2.37 0.75 11.80
C ASN A 25 1.91 2.02 12.52
N GLN A 26 2.77 3.04 12.57
CA GLN A 26 2.47 4.34 13.18
C GLN A 26 1.18 4.96 12.64
N LEU A 27 0.90 4.78 11.34
CA LEU A 27 -0.30 5.33 10.72
C LEU A 27 -1.57 4.69 11.32
N VAL A 28 -1.57 3.36 11.50
CA VAL A 28 -2.69 2.64 12.13
C VAL A 28 -2.87 3.10 13.57
N PHE A 29 -1.77 3.28 14.30
CA PHE A 29 -1.79 3.78 15.67
C PHE A 29 -2.42 5.18 15.74
N THR A 30 -1.95 6.12 14.92
CA THR A 30 -2.52 7.48 14.84
C THR A 30 -4.00 7.46 14.45
N PHE A 31 -4.40 6.62 13.49
CA PHE A 31 -5.82 6.49 13.10
C PHE A 31 -6.67 5.90 14.23
N ASN A 32 -6.16 4.92 14.98
CA ASN A 32 -6.86 4.37 16.13
C ASN A 32 -6.98 5.40 17.28
N GLU A 33 -5.92 6.16 17.57
CA GLU A 33 -5.93 7.22 18.59
C GLU A 33 -6.80 8.42 18.22
N SER A 34 -7.00 8.68 16.92
CA SER A 34 -7.84 9.79 16.46
C SER A 34 -9.34 9.61 16.75
N GLY A 35 -9.76 8.41 17.17
CA GLY A 35 -11.17 8.08 17.36
C GLY A 35 -11.98 7.93 16.06
N LEU A 36 -11.33 7.97 14.89
CA LEU A 36 -11.97 7.74 13.58
C LEU A 36 -12.45 6.29 13.41
N PHE A 37 -11.84 5.34 14.10
CA PHE A 37 -12.17 3.92 14.02
C PHE A 37 -12.57 3.39 15.40
N SER A 38 -13.49 2.42 15.41
CA SER A 38 -14.02 1.84 16.64
C SER A 38 -12.99 0.98 17.38
N ASN A 39 -12.00 0.45 16.65
CA ASN A 39 -10.95 -0.40 17.18
C ASN A 39 -9.73 -0.42 16.25
N TYR A 40 -8.62 -0.96 16.76
CA TYR A 40 -7.35 -1.05 16.04
C TYR A 40 -7.43 -1.95 14.81
N PHE A 41 -8.28 -2.97 14.83
CA PHE A 41 -8.47 -3.90 13.72
C PHE A 41 -9.09 -3.20 12.49
N ASP A 42 -10.12 -2.38 12.71
CA ASP A 42 -10.78 -1.59 11.66
C ASP A 42 -9.82 -0.56 11.05
N ALA A 43 -9.03 0.11 11.89
CA ALA A 43 -7.97 1.02 11.43
C ALA A 43 -6.94 0.28 10.58
N THR A 44 -6.50 -0.90 11.03
CA THR A 44 -5.53 -1.75 10.30
C THR A 44 -6.08 -2.16 8.94
N GLN A 45 -7.31 -2.66 8.91
CA GLN A 45 -7.93 -3.15 7.68
C GLN A 45 -8.16 -2.03 6.67
N THR A 46 -8.57 -0.85 7.16
CA THR A 46 -8.76 0.33 6.31
C THR A 46 -7.44 0.83 5.74
N VAL A 47 -6.39 0.95 6.56
CA VAL A 47 -5.05 1.37 6.11
C VAL A 47 -4.47 0.36 5.10
N LYS A 48 -4.71 -0.94 5.29
CA LYS A 48 -4.28 -1.99 4.35
C LYS A 48 -4.98 -1.85 3.00
N TRP A 49 -6.31 -1.67 2.99
CA TRP A 49 -7.08 -1.43 1.78
C TRP A 49 -6.66 -0.16 1.07
N LEU A 50 -6.43 0.92 1.82
CA LEU A 50 -5.96 2.20 1.28
C LEU A 50 -4.59 2.03 0.64
N THR A 51 -3.63 1.41 1.33
CA THR A 51 -2.27 1.15 0.81
C THR A 51 -2.33 0.37 -0.50
N LEU A 52 -3.11 -0.71 -0.55
CA LEU A 52 -3.26 -1.50 -1.76
C LEU A 52 -3.87 -0.68 -2.90
N SER A 53 -4.90 0.12 -2.60
CA SER A 53 -5.55 0.99 -3.59
C SER A 53 -4.58 2.03 -4.14
N THR A 54 -3.75 2.64 -3.29
CA THR A 54 -2.74 3.63 -3.71
C THR A 54 -1.65 3.00 -4.57
N ILE A 55 -1.20 1.77 -4.24
CA ILE A 55 -0.25 1.01 -5.06
C ILE A 55 -0.88 0.72 -6.43
N CYS A 56 -2.13 0.25 -6.48
CA CYS A 56 -2.85 0.03 -7.73
C CYS A 56 -2.95 1.32 -8.55
N LEU A 57 -3.33 2.45 -7.94
CA LEU A 57 -3.41 3.75 -8.62
C LEU A 57 -2.06 4.21 -9.17
N PHE A 58 -0.97 4.02 -8.42
CA PHE A 58 0.39 4.32 -8.89
C PHE A 58 0.70 3.54 -10.17
N PHE A 59 0.42 2.24 -10.20
CA PHE A 59 0.68 1.44 -11.40
C PHE A 59 -0.21 1.82 -12.57
N VAL A 60 -1.50 2.08 -12.33
CA VAL A 60 -2.40 2.57 -13.38
C VAL A 60 -1.84 3.84 -13.99
N ASN A 61 -1.44 4.83 -13.17
CA ASN A 61 -0.87 6.08 -13.65
C ASN A 61 0.50 5.91 -14.34
N PHE A 62 1.36 5.02 -13.84
CA PHE A 62 2.68 4.79 -14.41
C PHE A 62 2.63 4.11 -15.79
N PHE A 63 1.58 3.35 -16.07
CA PHE A 63 1.41 2.58 -17.30
C PHE A 63 0.50 3.23 -18.35
N LEU A 64 -0.46 4.07 -17.95
CA LEU A 64 -1.31 4.89 -18.86
C LEU A 64 -0.56 6.14 -19.34
#